data_AF-A0A537CFY1-F1
#
_entry.id   AF-A0A537CFY1-F1
#
_cell.length_a   1.000
_cell.length_b   1.000
_cell.length_c   1.000
_cell.angle_alpha   90.00
_cell.angle_beta   90.00
_cell.angle_gamma   90.00
#
_symmetry.space_group_name_H-M   'P 1'
#
loop_
_entity.id
_entity.type
_entity.pdbx_description
1 polymer ?
#
loop_
_entity_poly.entity_id
_entity_poly.type
_entity_poly.pdbx_seq_one_letter_code
_entity_poly.pdbx_strand_id
1 'polypeptide(L)'
;MKNLTEHETIRILTNQFAGQPETPLDFDDDVSAIPFSSKTWIIVKTDMLIGSTDVPPGMTIQEAARKAVVATVSDFAAKGVKPHALMVSIGLPSPAKKTTVQDIARGLGQAARE
;
A
#
# COMPACT_ATOMS: atom_id res chain seq x y z
N MET A 1 27.77 -1.93 12.02
CA MET A 1 26.56 -1.39 12.69
C MET A 1 25.50 -2.47 12.63
N LYS A 2 24.71 -2.66 13.70
CA LYS A 2 23.62 -3.64 13.68
C LYS A 2 22.46 -3.03 12.90
N ASN A 3 21.95 -3.75 11.90
CA ASN A 3 20.80 -3.29 11.13
C ASN A 3 19.55 -3.28 12.03
N LEU A 4 18.64 -2.33 11.77
CA LEU A 4 17.35 -2.24 12.45
C LEU A 4 16.40 -3.32 11.91
N THR A 5 15.56 -3.84 12.77
CA THR A 5 14.37 -4.60 12.38
C THR A 5 13.28 -3.65 11.85
N GLU A 6 12.28 -4.21 11.17
CA GLU A 6 11.11 -3.46 10.70
C GLU A 6 10.38 -2.76 11.86
N HIS A 7 10.07 -3.49 12.93
CA HIS A 7 9.40 -2.93 14.11
C HIS A 7 10.21 -1.81 14.78
N GLU A 8 11.54 -1.95 14.87
CA GLU A 8 12.39 -0.87 15.40
C GLU A 8 12.37 0.36 14.50
N THR A 9 12.34 0.16 13.18
CA THR A 9 12.27 1.24 12.20
C THR A 9 10.94 1.98 12.30
N ILE A 10 9.82 1.27 12.32
CA ILE A 10 8.47 1.84 12.50
C ILE A 10 8.44 2.68 13.78
N ARG A 11 8.88 2.12 14.91
CA ARG A 11 8.92 2.82 16.19
C ARG A 11 9.74 4.10 16.16
N ILE A 12 10.91 4.10 15.50
CA ILE A 12 11.74 5.31 15.36
C ILE A 12 11.00 6.40 14.59
N LEU A 13 10.28 6.03 13.52
CA LEU A 13 9.51 6.96 12.70
C LEU A 13 8.28 7.50 13.44
N THR A 14 7.49 6.63 14.08
CA THR A 14 6.23 6.99 14.74
C THR A 14 6.46 7.81 16.01
N ASN A 15 7.57 7.58 16.73
CA ASN A 15 7.95 8.40 17.89
C ASN A 15 8.14 9.89 17.56
N GLN A 16 8.38 10.26 16.30
CA GLN A 16 8.45 11.68 15.90
C GLN A 16 7.10 12.41 16.04
N PHE A 17 6.00 11.65 16.12
CA PHE A 17 4.64 12.17 16.27
C PHE A 17 4.10 12.03 17.70
N ALA A 18 4.95 11.67 18.66
CA ALA A 18 4.56 11.58 20.06
C ALA A 18 4.02 12.93 20.58
N GLY A 19 2.83 12.91 21.18
CA GLY A 19 2.16 14.11 21.71
C GLY A 19 1.27 14.84 20.70
N GLN A 20 1.13 14.35 19.47
CA GLN A 20 0.06 14.77 18.57
C GLN A 20 -1.31 14.30 19.09
N PRO A 21 -2.43 14.93 18.67
CA PRO A 21 -3.77 14.45 19.01
C PRO A 21 -3.91 12.97 18.67
N GLU A 22 -4.53 12.19 19.56
CA GLU A 22 -4.78 10.77 19.32
C GLU A 22 -5.53 10.58 18.00
N THR A 23 -4.97 9.76 17.12
CA THR A 23 -5.69 9.24 15.97
C THR A 23 -6.65 8.15 16.45
N PRO A 24 -7.80 7.97 15.79
CA PRO A 24 -8.75 6.94 16.20
C PRO A 24 -8.23 5.50 16.12
N LEU A 25 -7.17 5.29 15.33
CA LEU A 25 -6.41 4.06 15.24
C LEU A 25 -4.93 4.37 15.50
N ASP A 26 -4.25 3.48 16.21
CA ASP A 26 -2.82 3.59 16.45
C ASP A 26 -2.00 3.36 15.17
N PHE A 27 -0.74 3.79 15.18
CA PHE A 27 0.18 3.60 14.04
C PHE A 27 0.49 2.12 13.73
N ASP A 28 0.22 1.22 14.66
CA ASP A 28 0.43 -0.23 14.50
C ASP A 28 -0.79 -0.95 13.90
N ASP A 29 -1.82 -0.21 13.45
CA ASP A 29 -2.98 -0.76 12.76
C ASP A 29 -2.74 -0.89 11.23
N ASP A 30 -3.53 -1.72 10.55
CA ASP A 30 -3.39 -2.01 9.12
C ASP A 30 -3.80 -0.82 8.23
N VAL A 31 -4.58 0.13 8.77
CA VAL A 31 -5.03 1.36 8.09
C VAL A 31 -4.94 2.58 8.99
N SER A 32 -4.85 3.77 8.41
CA SER A 32 -4.99 5.02 9.15
C SER A 32 -6.39 5.59 9.01
N ALA A 33 -6.96 6.08 10.12
CA ALA A 33 -8.27 6.71 10.16
C ALA A 33 -8.18 8.21 10.49
N ILE A 34 -8.92 9.02 9.73
CA ILE A 34 -8.98 10.48 9.92
C ILE A 34 -10.45 10.87 10.11
N PRO A 35 -10.84 11.45 11.26
CA PRO A 35 -12.20 11.96 11.46
C PRO A 35 -12.49 13.09 10.46
N PHE A 36 -13.54 12.94 9.65
CA PHE A 36 -14.02 13.99 8.75
C PHE A 36 -15.30 14.65 9.26
N SER A 37 -16.16 13.86 9.91
CA SER A 37 -17.36 14.31 10.60
C SER A 37 -17.68 13.38 11.77
N SER A 38 -18.73 13.69 12.53
CA SER A 38 -19.20 12.83 13.64
C SER A 38 -19.60 11.42 13.21
N LYS A 39 -19.85 11.17 11.91
CA LYS A 39 -20.28 9.87 11.38
C LYS A 39 -19.48 9.41 10.16
N THR A 40 -18.43 10.15 9.78
CA THR A 40 -17.68 9.87 8.55
C THR A 40 -16.19 9.98 8.80
N TRP A 41 -15.48 8.91 8.48
CA TRP A 41 -14.04 8.80 8.64
C TRP A 41 -13.44 8.58 7.26
N ILE A 42 -12.28 9.19 7.01
CA ILE A 42 -11.46 8.92 5.84
C ILE A 42 -10.47 7.84 6.25
N ILE A 43 -10.48 6.71 5.55
CA ILE A 43 -9.55 5.62 5.79
C ILE A 43 -8.55 5.58 4.65
N VAL A 44 -7.27 5.51 4.98
CA VAL A 44 -6.18 5.49 4.01
C VAL A 44 -5.19 4.39 4.34
N LYS A 45 -4.65 3.77 3.29
CA LYS A 45 -3.52 2.84 3.34
C LYS A 45 -2.74 2.95 2.04
N THR A 46 -1.44 2.70 2.13
CA THR A 46 -0.53 2.55 1.00
C THR A 46 0.38 1.36 1.27
N ASP A 47 0.68 0.60 0.24
CA ASP A 47 1.76 -0.39 0.24
C ASP A 47 2.71 -0.16 -0.92
N MET A 48 3.90 -0.72 -0.78
CA MET A 48 4.89 -0.75 -1.83
C MET A 48 5.12 -2.20 -2.28
N LEU A 49 5.25 -2.39 -3.59
CA LEU A 49 5.71 -3.64 -4.18
C LEU A 49 7.03 -3.35 -4.91
N ILE A 50 8.10 -4.04 -4.50
CA ILE A 50 9.43 -3.92 -5.07
C ILE A 50 9.73 -5.18 -5.90
N GLY A 51 10.06 -4.98 -7.18
CA GLY A 51 10.25 -6.07 -8.13
C GLY A 51 11.30 -7.12 -7.71
N SER A 52 12.35 -6.73 -6.98
CA SER A 52 13.41 -7.64 -6.55
C SER A 52 13.08 -8.50 -5.34
N THR A 53 12.08 -8.11 -4.53
CA THR A 53 11.74 -8.79 -3.26
C THR A 53 10.36 -9.42 -3.30
N ASP A 54 9.40 -8.78 -3.97
CA ASP A 54 7.99 -9.13 -3.85
C ASP A 54 7.45 -9.90 -5.07
N VAL A 55 8.25 -10.02 -6.14
CA VAL A 55 7.90 -10.72 -7.38
C VAL A 55 8.74 -12.00 -7.51
N PRO A 56 8.18 -13.18 -7.18
CA PRO A 56 8.89 -14.43 -7.29
C PRO A 56 9.10 -14.87 -8.75
N PRO A 57 10.04 -15.79 -9.01
CA PRO A 57 10.22 -16.39 -10.33
C PRO A 57 8.91 -16.98 -10.87
N GLY A 58 8.59 -16.65 -12.12
CA GLY A 58 7.37 -17.13 -12.80
C GLY A 58 6.15 -16.20 -12.67
N MET A 59 6.18 -15.21 -11.78
CA MET A 59 5.12 -14.20 -11.71
C MET A 59 5.24 -13.21 -12.87
N THR A 60 4.15 -13.02 -13.61
CA THR A 60 4.08 -12.04 -14.70
C THR A 60 3.97 -10.62 -14.17
N ILE A 61 4.31 -9.63 -15.01
CA ILE A 61 4.15 -8.21 -14.66
C ILE A 61 2.69 -7.85 -14.38
N GLN A 62 1.75 -8.44 -15.12
CA GLN A 62 0.32 -8.21 -14.90
C GLN A 62 -0.13 -8.75 -13.53
N GLU A 63 0.32 -9.95 -13.15
CA GLU A 63 0.03 -10.53 -11.82
C GLU A 63 0.68 -9.72 -10.70
N ALA A 64 1.92 -9.25 -10.88
CA ALA A 64 2.59 -8.37 -9.93
C ALA A 64 1.82 -7.05 -9.75
N ALA A 65 1.37 -6.42 -10.84
CA ALA A 65 0.56 -5.20 -10.77
C ALA A 65 -0.80 -5.43 -10.10
N ARG A 66 -1.46 -6.57 -10.36
CA ARG A 66 -2.68 -6.98 -9.64
C ARG A 66 -2.39 -7.16 -8.15
N LYS A 67 -1.30 -7.86 -7.80
CA LYS A 67 -0.86 -8.09 -6.42
C LYS A 67 -0.62 -6.78 -5.67
N ALA A 68 -0.02 -5.77 -6.31
CA ALA A 68 0.20 -4.46 -5.70
C ALA A 68 -1.09 -3.81 -5.19
N VAL A 69 -2.19 -3.93 -5.95
CA VAL A 69 -3.50 -3.40 -5.53
C VAL A 69 -4.14 -4.30 -4.47
N VAL A 70 -4.12 -5.62 -4.67
CA VAL A 70 -4.78 -6.56 -3.76
C VAL A 70 -4.14 -6.57 -2.38
N ALA A 71 -2.82 -6.37 -2.27
CA ALA A 71 -2.13 -6.22 -1.00
C ALA A 71 -2.73 -5.06 -0.18
N THR A 72 -2.80 -3.86 -0.77
CA THR A 72 -3.41 -2.70 -0.10
C THR A 72 -4.90 -2.88 0.17
N VAL A 73 -5.66 -3.51 -0.74
CA VAL A 73 -7.07 -3.82 -0.49
C VAL A 73 -7.24 -4.81 0.66
N SER A 74 -6.30 -5.72 0.89
CA SER A 74 -6.40 -6.71 1.96
C SER A 74 -6.37 -6.08 3.35
N ASP A 75 -5.63 -4.99 3.55
CA ASP A 75 -5.60 -4.24 4.81
C ASP A 75 -6.93 -3.54 5.09
N PHE A 76 -7.54 -2.94 4.06
CA PHE A 76 -8.89 -2.40 4.17
C PHE A 76 -9.90 -3.49 4.51
N ALA A 77 -9.81 -4.65 3.85
CA ALA A 77 -10.69 -5.78 4.09
C ALA A 77 -10.55 -6.34 5.51
N ALA A 78 -9.34 -6.38 6.07
CA ALA A 78 -9.07 -6.78 7.45
C ALA A 78 -9.79 -5.89 8.48
N LYS A 79 -10.11 -4.65 8.11
CA LYS A 79 -10.85 -3.67 8.93
C LYS A 79 -12.32 -3.51 8.53
N GLY A 80 -12.82 -4.35 7.62
CA GLY A 80 -14.19 -4.27 7.12
C GLY A 80 -14.48 -2.98 6.33
N VAL A 81 -13.45 -2.33 5.80
CA VAL A 81 -13.56 -1.08 5.05
C VAL A 81 -13.66 -1.39 3.56
N LYS A 82 -14.66 -0.81 2.89
CA LYS A 82 -14.77 -0.85 1.44
C LYS A 82 -13.91 0.27 0.80
N PRO A 83 -12.88 -0.05 0.00
CA PRO A 83 -12.12 0.97 -0.72
C PRO A 83 -12.98 1.68 -1.78
N HIS A 84 -12.76 2.98 -1.96
CA HIS A 84 -13.48 3.79 -2.96
C HIS A 84 -12.56 4.41 -4.02
N ALA A 85 -11.26 4.46 -3.76
CA ALA A 85 -10.27 5.03 -4.66
C ALA A 85 -8.94 4.28 -4.52
N LEU A 86 -8.15 4.29 -5.59
CA LEU A 86 -6.80 3.77 -5.65
C LEU A 86 -5.87 4.88 -6.15
N MET A 87 -4.76 5.07 -5.45
CA MET A 87 -3.66 5.93 -5.90
C MET A 87 -2.44 5.06 -6.19
N VAL A 88 -1.83 5.23 -7.36
CA VAL A 88 -0.68 4.41 -7.79
C VAL A 88 0.51 5.31 -8.09
N SER A 89 1.63 5.03 -7.43
CA SER A 89 2.94 5.58 -7.76
C SER A 89 3.80 4.48 -8.38
N ILE A 90 4.39 4.73 -9.55
CA ILE A 90 5.15 3.71 -10.30
C ILE A 90 6.55 4.23 -10.58
N GLY A 91 7.56 3.49 -10.13
CA GLY A 91 8.95 3.65 -10.54
C GLY A 91 9.33 2.60 -11.57
N LEU A 92 9.81 3.02 -12.75
CA LEU A 92 10.31 2.12 -13.80
C LEU A 92 11.73 2.51 -14.22
N PRO A 93 12.63 1.52 -14.45
CA PRO A 93 13.92 1.81 -15.05
C PRO A 93 13.74 2.33 -16.47
N SER A 94 14.61 3.28 -16.86
CA SER A 94 14.63 3.82 -18.22
C SER A 94 15.57 3.00 -19.12
N PRO A 95 15.19 2.70 -20.38
CA PRO A 95 13.89 2.98 -21.00
C PRO A 95 12.83 1.91 -20.65
N ALA A 96 11.61 2.36 -20.34
CA ALA A 96 10.49 1.46 -20.09
C ALA A 96 9.93 0.87 -21.41
N LYS A 97 9.74 -0.44 -21.46
CA LYS A 97 9.09 -1.10 -22.61
C LYS A 97 7.59 -0.84 -22.59
N LYS A 98 7.02 -0.49 -23.74
CA LYS A 98 5.57 -0.26 -23.91
C LYS A 98 4.74 -1.45 -23.41
N THR A 99 5.16 -2.67 -23.73
CA THR A 99 4.46 -3.90 -23.31
C THR A 99 4.43 -4.05 -21.79
N THR A 100 5.53 -3.74 -21.10
CA THR A 100 5.58 -3.74 -19.62
C THR A 100 4.59 -2.75 -19.03
N VAL A 101 4.51 -1.52 -19.57
CA VAL A 101 3.54 -0.52 -19.10
C VAL A 101 2.10 -0.98 -19.35
N GLN A 102 1.84 -1.63 -20.49
CA GLN A 102 0.52 -2.20 -20.80
C GLN A 102 0.15 -3.34 -19.84
N ASP A 103 1.10 -4.21 -19.49
CA ASP A 103 0.88 -5.29 -18.52
C ASP A 103 0.56 -4.73 -17.13
N ILE A 104 1.29 -3.70 -16.70
CA ILE A 104 1.01 -3.00 -15.44
C ILE A 104 -0.42 -2.43 -15.47
N ALA A 105 -0.76 -1.67 -16.52
CA ALA A 105 -2.09 -1.06 -16.64
C ALA A 105 -3.22 -2.10 -16.63
N ARG A 106 -3.01 -3.25 -17.28
CA ARG A 106 -3.97 -4.37 -17.26
C ARG A 106 -4.14 -4.96 -15.86
N GLY A 107 -3.05 -5.18 -15.14
CA GLY A 107 -3.08 -5.74 -13.78
C GLY A 107 -3.75 -4.81 -12.77
N LEU A 108 -3.39 -3.53 -12.79
CA LEU A 108 -4.02 -2.49 -11.97
C LEU A 108 -5.52 -2.40 -12.26
N GLY A 109 -5.88 -2.33 -13.55
CA GLY A 109 -7.28 -2.23 -13.97
C GLY A 109 -8.09 -3.48 -13.64
N GLN A 110 -7.49 -4.67 -13.72
CA GLN A 110 -8.12 -5.91 -13.31
C GLN A 110 -8.47 -5.87 -11.81
N ALA A 111 -7.47 -5.60 -10.96
CA ALA A 111 -7.68 -5.57 -9.50
C ALA A 111 -8.69 -4.51 -9.06
N ALA A 112 -8.72 -3.35 -9.73
CA ALA A 112 -9.67 -2.27 -9.40
C ALA A 112 -11.14 -2.61 -9.72
N ARG A 113 -11.42 -3.67 -10.49
CA ARG A 113 -12.78 -4.11 -10.87
C ARG A 113 -13.24 -5.37 -10.15
N GLU A 114 -12.35 -6.04 -9.42
CA GLU A 114 -12.69 -7.20 -8.57
C GLU A 114 -13.56 -6.75 -7.39
#